data_AF-A0A6J3H1B0-F1
#
_entry.id   AF-A0A6J3H1B0-F1
#
_cell.length_a   1.000
_cell.length_b   1.000
_cell.length_c   1.000
_cell.angle_alpha   90.00
_cell.angle_beta   90.00
_cell.angle_gamma   90.00
#
_symmetry.space_group_name_H-M   'P 1'
#
loop_
_entity.id
_entity.type
_entity.pdbx_description
1 polymer ?
#
loop_
_entity_poly.entity_id
_entity_poly.type
_entity_poly.pdbx_seq_one_letter_code
_entity_poly.pdbx_strand_id
1 'polypeptide(L)'
;MASKRIAQETFDAAVRENIEEFAMGPEEAVKEAVEQFESQGVDLSNIVKTVPKVSADGPQEPTHDVLQTLSDLQESVASSRPQEVSAHLTRFCDQCKQDKACCFLAAQKGAYPIILAAWKLATASDQGLLLQSLNALSVLTDGQPDLLDTQGLQLLVATLAQNANKADLTCSGIRCVRHACLKHEQNRQDLVKAGVLPLLTGAIVHHGHHANVVREACWALRVMTFDDDMRMSISHAHNHAKMIVQENRGLKVLIEATKAFLDNPGVLGELCGTLSRLAVRNEFCQEVVDLGGLSILVSLLADCNDHQELVKQLLSALRAIAGNDDVKDAIVHAGGMESIVAAMTRHLASPQVCEQSCAALSVLALRKPNNSRIIVEGGGAVAALQAMKAHPQEAGVQKQACLLIRNLVSRSRAFSKPILDLGAEALITKAQSNHRSCEDVAKAALRDLGCHVEFQELWTGQRGHLAP
;
A
#
# COMPACT_ATOMS: atom_id res chain seq x y z
N MET A 1 16.86 18.73 2.59
CA MET A 1 17.61 18.96 3.84
C MET A 1 16.84 18.27 4.95
N ALA A 2 17.51 17.49 5.81
CA ALA A 2 16.82 16.88 6.96
C ALA A 2 16.33 18.00 7.87
N SER A 3 15.04 18.01 8.21
CA SER A 3 14.50 18.98 9.16
C SER A 3 15.11 18.73 10.55
N LYS A 4 15.38 19.80 11.30
CA LYS A 4 15.92 19.69 12.67
C LYS A 4 14.86 19.05 13.56
N ARG A 5 15.28 18.22 14.53
CA ARG A 5 14.38 17.58 15.50
C ARG A 5 14.84 17.88 16.92
N ILE A 6 13.90 17.94 17.84
CA ILE A 6 14.14 18.15 19.28
C ILE A 6 13.56 16.98 20.08
N ALA A 7 13.98 16.85 21.34
CA ALA A 7 13.39 15.91 22.28
C ALA A 7 12.14 16.51 22.95
N GLN A 8 11.25 15.68 23.48
CA GLN A 8 10.05 16.14 24.18
C GLN A 8 10.43 17.02 25.39
N GLU A 9 11.50 16.66 26.11
CA GLU A 9 11.97 17.41 27.27
C GLU A 9 12.41 18.83 26.90
N THR A 10 12.98 19.01 25.70
CA THR A 10 13.37 20.33 25.20
C THR A 10 12.15 21.19 24.90
N PHE A 11 11.10 20.60 24.32
CA PHE A 11 9.84 21.30 24.07
C PHE A 11 9.13 21.65 25.39
N ASP A 12 9.01 20.69 26.30
CA ASP A 12 8.37 20.87 27.60
C ASP A 12 9.10 21.92 28.47
N ALA A 13 10.44 22.00 28.36
CA ALA A 13 11.22 23.03 29.03
C ALA A 13 10.91 24.45 28.50
N ALA A 14 10.82 24.62 27.17
CA ALA A 14 10.45 25.90 26.57
C ALA A 14 9.02 26.32 26.94
N VAL A 15 8.06 25.38 26.95
CA VAL A 15 6.69 25.66 27.40
C VAL A 15 6.68 26.06 28.87
N ARG A 16 7.47 25.40 29.72
CA ARG A 16 7.59 25.75 31.14
C ARG A 16 8.19 27.14 31.35
N GLU A 17 9.24 27.48 30.62
CA GLU A 17 9.85 28.81 30.61
C GLU A 17 8.82 29.89 30.21
N ASN A 18 8.04 29.64 29.15
CA ASN A 18 6.95 30.52 28.72
C ASN A 18 5.89 30.74 29.82
N ILE A 19 5.55 29.71 30.60
CA ILE A 19 4.60 29.82 31.70
C ILE A 19 5.22 30.54 32.91
N GLU A 20 6.41 30.14 33.34
CA GLU A 20 7.03 30.59 34.59
C GLU A 20 7.66 31.98 34.47
N GLU A 21 8.38 32.25 33.37
CA GLU A 21 9.12 33.50 33.18
C GLU A 21 8.26 34.59 32.54
N PHE A 22 7.36 34.21 31.63
CA PHE A 22 6.53 35.16 30.89
C PHE A 22 5.07 35.19 31.34
N ALA A 23 4.69 34.42 32.36
CA ALA A 23 3.34 34.35 32.94
C ALA A 23 2.24 34.06 31.90
N MET A 24 2.57 33.34 30.83
CA MET A 24 1.63 32.98 29.77
C MET A 24 0.62 31.93 30.25
N GLY A 25 -0.58 31.94 29.64
CA GLY A 25 -1.53 30.85 29.85
C GLY A 25 -1.00 29.51 29.29
N PRO A 26 -1.39 28.34 29.83
CA PRO A 26 -0.87 27.04 29.38
C PRO A 26 -1.02 26.78 27.87
N GLU A 27 -2.17 27.10 27.28
CA GLU A 27 -2.41 26.94 25.84
C GLU A 27 -1.62 27.95 25.00
N GLU A 28 -1.46 29.17 25.52
CA GLU A 28 -0.68 30.23 24.89
C GLU A 28 0.82 29.88 24.87
N ALA A 29 1.36 29.38 25.98
CA ALA A 29 2.74 28.95 26.11
C ALA A 29 3.10 27.82 25.13
N VAL A 30 2.19 26.85 24.93
CA VAL A 30 2.36 25.79 23.94
C VAL A 30 2.37 26.37 22.53
N LYS A 31 1.43 27.27 22.22
CA LYS A 31 1.34 27.89 20.90
C LYS A 31 2.61 28.70 20.59
N GLU A 32 3.09 29.49 21.53
CA GLU A 32 4.33 30.26 21.39
C GLU A 32 5.54 29.33 21.16
N ALA A 33 5.68 28.26 21.94
CA ALA A 33 6.75 27.29 21.75
C ALA A 33 6.70 26.60 20.37
N VAL A 34 5.50 26.27 19.88
CA VAL A 34 5.32 25.72 18.52
C VAL A 34 5.79 26.73 17.47
N GLU A 35 5.34 27.98 17.53
CA GLU A 35 5.74 29.04 16.58
C GLU A 35 7.26 29.29 16.63
N GLN A 36 7.84 29.31 17.83
CA GLN A 36 9.28 29.49 18.03
C GLN A 36 10.11 28.36 17.38
N PHE A 37 9.73 27.09 17.55
CA PHE A 37 10.48 25.98 16.98
C PHE A 37 10.22 25.80 15.47
N GLU A 38 8.99 26.01 15.01
CA GLU A 38 8.64 25.93 13.58
C GLU A 38 9.34 27.04 12.78
N SER A 39 9.46 28.25 13.33
CA SER A 39 10.22 29.34 12.70
C SER A 39 11.73 29.04 12.55
N GLN A 40 12.27 28.16 13.38
CA GLN A 40 13.64 27.64 13.30
C GLN A 40 13.78 26.44 12.36
N GLY A 41 12.69 26.00 11.74
CA GLY A 41 12.63 24.85 10.83
C GLY A 41 12.70 23.50 11.54
N VAL A 42 12.28 23.43 12.82
CA VAL A 42 12.19 22.19 13.59
C VAL A 42 10.90 21.43 13.22
N ASP A 43 11.03 20.13 12.96
CA ASP A 43 9.92 19.20 12.75
C ASP A 43 9.38 18.72 14.10
N LEU A 44 8.18 19.20 14.46
CA LEU A 44 7.46 18.86 15.69
C LEU A 44 6.44 17.72 15.52
N SER A 45 6.49 16.95 14.43
CA SER A 45 5.49 15.89 14.15
C SER A 45 5.46 14.77 15.21
N ASN A 46 6.54 14.59 15.97
CA ASN A 46 6.66 13.58 17.01
C ASN A 46 6.60 14.16 18.44
N ILE A 47 6.23 15.43 18.58
CA ILE A 47 6.18 16.14 19.86
C ILE A 47 4.73 16.27 20.31
N VAL A 48 4.47 15.86 21.56
CA VAL A 48 3.17 16.03 22.20
C VAL A 48 2.98 17.50 22.54
N LYS A 49 1.94 18.11 21.97
CA LYS A 49 1.67 19.56 22.06
C LYS A 49 0.60 19.87 23.12
N THR A 50 0.74 19.27 24.29
CA THR A 50 -0.14 19.51 25.44
C THR A 50 0.70 19.74 26.69
N VAL A 51 0.22 20.59 27.60
CA VAL A 51 0.95 20.86 28.84
C VAL A 51 0.92 19.63 29.75
N PRO A 52 2.07 19.18 30.29
CA PRO A 52 2.12 18.12 31.29
C PRO A 52 1.27 18.47 32.53
N LYS A 53 0.55 17.50 33.08
CA LYS A 53 -0.30 17.72 34.26
C LYS A 53 0.43 17.34 35.54
N VAL A 54 0.22 18.11 36.60
CA VAL A 54 0.65 17.74 37.96
C VAL A 54 -0.30 16.65 38.47
N SER A 55 0.25 15.55 38.97
CA SER A 55 -0.53 14.49 39.59
C SER A 55 -1.27 15.00 40.83
N ALA A 56 -2.49 14.49 41.09
CA ALA A 56 -3.25 14.82 42.30
C ALA A 56 -2.63 14.21 43.57
N ASP A 57 -1.79 13.16 43.43
CA ASP A 57 -1.24 12.36 44.52
C ASP A 57 0.18 12.80 44.96
N GLY A 58 0.35 14.09 45.25
CA GLY A 58 1.56 14.65 45.87
C GLY A 58 2.51 15.38 44.91
N PRO A 59 3.70 15.82 45.37
CA PRO A 59 4.64 16.61 44.58
C PRO A 59 5.41 15.71 43.60
N GLN A 60 4.72 15.18 42.59
CA GLN A 60 5.34 14.56 41.43
C GLN A 60 5.59 15.61 40.35
N GLU A 61 6.65 15.42 39.56
CA GLU A 61 6.91 16.26 38.40
C GLU A 61 5.72 16.17 37.41
N PRO A 62 5.35 17.29 36.77
CA PRO A 62 4.31 17.30 35.74
C PRO A 62 4.60 16.24 34.66
N THR A 63 3.61 15.42 34.32
CA THR A 63 3.79 14.35 33.34
C THR A 63 2.67 14.34 32.30
N HIS A 64 2.97 13.80 31.12
CA HIS A 64 1.98 13.62 30.06
C HIS A 64 1.06 12.44 30.38
N ASP A 65 -0.22 12.55 30.02
CA ASP A 65 -1.24 11.53 30.32
C ASP A 65 -0.86 10.12 29.81
N VAL A 66 -0.12 10.04 28.70
CA VAL A 66 0.38 8.77 28.14
C VAL A 66 1.47 8.14 29.01
N LEU A 67 2.34 8.96 29.62
CA LEU A 67 3.40 8.48 30.50
C LEU A 67 2.84 8.05 31.85
N GLN A 68 1.84 8.75 32.38
CA GLN A 68 1.10 8.29 33.55
C GLN A 68 0.45 6.92 33.27
N THR A 69 -0.26 6.80 32.14
CA THR A 69 -0.91 5.54 31.75
C THR A 69 0.12 4.41 31.59
N LEU A 70 1.32 4.72 31.11
CA LEU A 70 2.40 3.74 30.98
C LEU A 70 2.96 3.29 32.33
N SER A 71 3.12 4.20 33.28
CA SER A 71 3.51 3.89 34.66
C SER A 71 2.48 3.00 35.35
N ASP A 72 1.19 3.35 35.26
CA ASP A 72 0.10 2.56 35.84
C ASP A 72 0.03 1.16 35.21
N LEU A 73 0.25 1.08 33.89
CA LEU A 73 0.33 -0.20 33.16
C LEU A 73 1.49 -1.05 33.68
N GLN A 74 2.67 -0.46 33.87
CA GLN A 74 3.85 -1.16 34.38
C GLN A 74 3.60 -1.74 35.77
N GLU A 75 3.01 -0.96 36.68
CA GLU A 75 2.66 -1.42 38.03
C GLU A 75 1.63 -2.55 37.99
N SER A 76 0.60 -2.41 37.16
CA SER A 76 -0.46 -3.42 36.99
C SER A 76 0.07 -4.74 36.44
N VAL A 77 1.01 -4.67 35.49
CA VAL A 77 1.70 -5.85 34.93
C VAL A 77 2.58 -6.50 36.00
N ALA A 78 3.38 -5.72 36.73
CA ALA A 78 4.22 -6.23 37.81
C ALA A 78 3.40 -6.90 38.93
N SER A 79 2.22 -6.36 39.23
CA SER A 79 1.28 -6.90 40.20
C SER A 79 0.39 -8.02 39.67
N SER A 80 0.52 -8.40 38.38
CA SER A 80 -0.29 -9.43 37.72
C SER A 80 -1.80 -9.21 37.84
N ARG A 81 -2.27 -7.96 37.62
CA ARG A 81 -3.70 -7.58 37.72
C ARG A 81 -4.34 -7.43 36.33
N PRO A 82 -4.81 -8.53 35.69
CA PRO A 82 -5.15 -8.53 34.26
C PRO A 82 -6.27 -7.55 33.87
N GLN A 83 -7.23 -7.28 34.76
CA GLN A 83 -8.31 -6.32 34.50
C GLN A 83 -7.79 -4.88 34.43
N GLU A 84 -6.92 -4.49 35.38
CA GLU A 84 -6.25 -3.19 35.38
C GLU A 84 -5.36 -3.05 34.14
N VAL A 85 -4.54 -4.08 33.84
CA VAL A 85 -3.70 -4.12 32.63
C VAL A 85 -4.54 -3.89 31.37
N SER A 86 -5.69 -4.58 31.23
CA SER A 86 -6.59 -4.40 30.08
C SER A 86 -7.14 -2.98 29.97
N ALA A 87 -7.51 -2.36 31.09
CA ALA A 87 -8.00 -0.98 31.10
C ALA A 87 -6.90 0.02 30.70
N HIS A 88 -5.70 -0.14 31.24
CA HIS A 88 -4.56 0.72 30.90
C HIS A 88 -4.09 0.55 29.45
N LEU A 89 -4.09 -0.68 28.90
CA LEU A 89 -3.80 -0.91 27.48
C LEU A 89 -4.83 -0.24 26.56
N THR A 90 -6.11 -0.27 26.93
CA THR A 90 -7.17 0.39 26.18
C THR A 90 -6.98 1.92 26.19
N ARG A 91 -6.75 2.49 27.37
CA ARG A 91 -6.45 3.92 27.54
C ARG A 91 -5.23 4.35 26.74
N PHE A 92 -4.15 3.56 26.80
CA PHE A 92 -2.94 3.79 26.01
C PHE A 92 -3.24 3.84 24.51
N CYS A 93 -4.00 2.86 23.98
CA CYS A 93 -4.40 2.84 22.59
C CYS A 93 -5.20 4.09 22.19
N ASP A 94 -6.11 4.56 23.03
CA ASP A 94 -6.97 5.71 22.74
C ASP A 94 -6.15 7.01 22.71
N GLN A 95 -5.23 7.20 23.65
CA GLN A 95 -4.32 8.36 23.68
C GLN A 95 -3.44 8.41 22.43
N CYS A 96 -2.87 7.26 22.06
CA CYS A 96 -2.03 7.12 20.88
C CYS A 96 -2.77 7.35 19.54
N LYS A 97 -4.05 6.99 19.46
CA LYS A 97 -4.88 7.24 18.27
C LYS A 97 -5.28 8.70 18.15
N GLN A 98 -5.48 9.39 19.27
CA GLN A 98 -5.80 10.82 19.30
C GLN A 98 -4.60 11.67 18.87
N ASP A 99 -3.41 11.33 19.38
CA ASP A 99 -2.16 11.99 19.01
C ASP A 99 -1.05 10.97 18.78
N LYS A 100 -0.56 10.88 17.53
CA LYS A 100 0.54 9.97 17.18
C LYS A 100 1.84 10.31 17.92
N ALA A 101 2.05 11.57 18.31
CA ALA A 101 3.21 11.98 19.10
C ALA A 101 3.26 11.25 20.45
N CYS A 102 2.10 10.92 21.05
CA CYS A 102 2.04 10.12 22.27
C CYS A 102 2.70 8.75 22.09
N CYS A 103 2.56 8.12 20.92
CA CYS A 103 3.20 6.83 20.66
C CYS A 103 4.72 6.93 20.55
N PHE A 104 5.23 8.00 19.94
CA PHE A 104 6.68 8.23 19.86
C PHE A 104 7.27 8.52 21.24
N LEU A 105 6.60 9.36 22.02
CA LEU A 105 7.00 9.65 23.40
C LEU A 105 6.99 8.39 24.27
N ALA A 106 5.91 7.61 24.21
CA ALA A 106 5.81 6.37 24.98
C ALA A 106 6.87 5.34 24.55
N ALA A 107 7.16 5.23 23.24
CA ALA A 107 8.23 4.38 22.74
C ALA A 107 9.60 4.76 23.34
N GLN A 108 9.94 6.07 23.35
CA GLN A 108 11.17 6.58 23.95
C GLN A 108 11.25 6.31 25.46
N LYS A 109 10.10 6.23 26.14
CA LYS A 109 10.00 5.94 27.58
C LYS A 109 9.75 4.47 27.91
N GLY A 110 10.00 3.55 26.97
CA GLY A 110 10.00 2.12 27.25
C GLY A 110 8.63 1.43 27.17
N ALA A 111 7.71 1.93 26.34
CA ALA A 111 6.41 1.27 26.15
C ALA A 111 6.50 -0.17 25.63
N TYR A 112 7.46 -0.45 24.75
CA TYR A 112 7.62 -1.79 24.15
C TYR A 112 7.82 -2.90 25.19
N PRO A 113 8.82 -2.86 26.09
CA PRO A 113 9.02 -3.92 27.07
C PRO A 113 7.84 -4.10 28.03
N ILE A 114 7.11 -3.02 28.36
CA ILE A 114 5.91 -3.07 29.20
C ILE A 114 4.77 -3.80 28.48
N ILE A 115 4.49 -3.44 27.23
CA ILE A 115 3.47 -4.10 26.40
C ILE A 115 3.85 -5.56 26.13
N LEU A 116 5.13 -5.86 25.90
CA LEU A 116 5.61 -7.24 25.73
C LEU A 116 5.41 -8.07 27.01
N ALA A 117 5.61 -7.49 28.19
CA ALA A 117 5.34 -8.16 29.46
C ALA A 117 3.83 -8.39 29.69
N ALA A 118 2.98 -7.40 29.39
CA ALA A 118 1.52 -7.55 29.41
C ALA A 118 1.05 -8.66 28.46
N TRP A 119 1.60 -8.70 27.25
CA TRP A 119 1.31 -9.73 26.25
C TRP A 119 1.70 -11.13 26.75
N LYS A 120 2.90 -11.30 27.30
CA LYS A 120 3.33 -12.58 27.89
C LYS A 120 2.40 -13.01 29.04
N LEU A 121 2.00 -12.10 29.91
CA LEU A 121 1.01 -12.37 30.97
C LEU A 121 -0.33 -12.85 30.39
N ALA A 122 -0.75 -12.23 29.28
CA ALA A 122 -2.01 -12.55 28.60
C ALA A 122 -2.00 -13.96 27.97
N THR A 123 -0.87 -14.41 27.42
CA THR A 123 -0.78 -15.74 26.78
C THR A 123 -1.11 -16.90 27.72
N ALA A 124 -0.93 -16.71 29.03
CA ALA A 124 -1.23 -17.73 30.04
C ALA A 124 -2.65 -17.61 30.64
N SER A 125 -3.39 -16.53 30.35
CA SER A 125 -4.52 -16.10 31.17
C SER A 125 -5.83 -15.91 30.41
N ASP A 126 -5.91 -14.89 29.54
CA ASP A 126 -7.17 -14.36 29.03
C ASP A 126 -7.08 -13.86 27.58
N GLN A 127 -8.07 -14.22 26.76
CA GLN A 127 -8.12 -13.85 25.33
C GLN A 127 -8.41 -12.37 25.11
N GLY A 128 -9.20 -11.74 25.99
CA GLY A 128 -9.49 -10.30 25.91
C GLY A 128 -8.25 -9.47 26.16
N LEU A 129 -7.49 -9.81 27.21
CA LEU A 129 -6.21 -9.18 27.52
C LEU A 129 -5.19 -9.38 26.40
N LEU A 130 -5.16 -10.57 25.78
CA LEU A 130 -4.28 -10.86 24.65
C LEU A 130 -4.60 -9.96 23.46
N LEU A 131 -5.89 -9.78 23.15
CA LEU A 131 -6.35 -8.89 22.09
C LEU A 131 -5.97 -7.43 22.37
N GLN A 132 -6.14 -6.94 23.61
CA GLN A 132 -5.73 -5.59 23.96
C GLN A 132 -4.21 -5.39 23.88
N SER A 133 -3.44 -6.41 24.26
CA SER A 133 -1.98 -6.38 24.15
C SER A 133 -1.52 -6.30 22.70
N LEU A 134 -2.13 -7.07 21.79
CA LEU A 134 -1.83 -7.00 20.36
C LEU A 134 -2.27 -5.67 19.74
N ASN A 135 -3.41 -5.12 20.15
CA ASN A 135 -3.85 -3.79 19.71
C ASN A 135 -2.87 -2.70 20.14
N ALA A 136 -2.39 -2.73 21.39
CA ALA A 136 -1.38 -1.79 21.88
C ALA A 136 -0.05 -1.94 21.14
N LEU A 137 0.41 -3.18 20.88
CA LEU A 137 1.60 -3.44 20.07
C LEU A 137 1.44 -2.92 18.64
N SER A 138 0.28 -3.13 18.01
CA SER A 138 -0.01 -2.64 16.67
C SER A 138 0.05 -1.12 16.63
N VAL A 139 -0.55 -0.43 17.59
CA VAL A 139 -0.52 1.03 17.66
C VAL A 139 0.90 1.54 17.88
N LEU A 140 1.67 0.91 18.78
CA LEU A 140 3.05 1.31 19.08
C LEU A 140 3.98 1.15 17.86
N THR A 141 3.81 0.07 17.10
CA THR A 141 4.67 -0.26 15.94
C THR A 141 4.26 0.46 14.65
N ASP A 142 3.12 1.15 14.60
CA ASP A 142 2.71 1.93 13.42
C ASP A 142 3.69 3.09 13.17
N GLY A 143 4.51 2.97 12.14
CA GLY A 143 5.58 3.93 11.84
C GLY A 143 6.84 3.79 12.70
N GLN A 144 6.91 2.79 13.58
CA GLN A 144 8.07 2.48 14.43
C GLN A 144 8.39 0.97 14.40
N PRO A 145 8.68 0.38 13.22
CA PRO A 145 8.89 -1.06 13.07
C PRO A 145 10.13 -1.57 13.84
N ASP A 146 11.13 -0.72 14.08
CA ASP A 146 12.37 -1.05 14.79
C ASP A 146 12.15 -1.43 16.27
N LEU A 147 10.98 -1.15 16.84
CA LEU A 147 10.65 -1.50 18.23
C LEU A 147 10.47 -3.01 18.43
N LEU A 148 10.07 -3.75 17.38
CA LEU A 148 9.83 -5.18 17.50
C LEU A 148 11.16 -5.95 17.53
N ASP A 149 11.55 -6.40 18.71
CA ASP A 149 12.75 -7.23 18.86
C ASP A 149 12.50 -8.71 18.47
N THR A 150 13.58 -9.48 18.43
CA THR A 150 13.54 -10.91 18.06
C THR A 150 12.59 -11.71 18.96
N GLN A 151 12.50 -11.39 20.26
CA GLN A 151 11.63 -12.11 21.18
C GLN A 151 10.16 -11.84 20.89
N GLY A 152 9.80 -10.56 20.69
CA GLY A 152 8.44 -10.16 20.33
C GLY A 152 8.04 -10.72 18.97
N LEU A 153 8.94 -10.76 18.00
CA LEU A 153 8.70 -11.36 16.68
C LEU A 153 8.35 -12.85 16.80
N GLN A 154 9.14 -13.63 17.54
CA GLN A 154 8.87 -15.06 17.76
C GLN A 154 7.55 -15.26 18.52
N LEU A 155 7.29 -14.43 19.52
CA LEU A 155 6.02 -14.47 20.27
C LEU A 155 4.83 -14.12 19.36
N LEU A 156 5.00 -13.24 18.37
CA LEU A 156 3.95 -12.83 17.43
C LEU A 156 3.50 -14.00 16.57
N VAL A 157 4.47 -14.71 15.99
CA VAL A 157 4.23 -15.89 15.17
C VAL A 157 3.61 -17.00 16.01
N ALA A 158 4.13 -17.26 17.22
CA ALA A 158 3.56 -18.26 18.13
C ALA A 158 2.10 -17.92 18.51
N THR A 159 1.83 -16.65 18.81
CA THR A 159 0.48 -16.17 19.16
C THR A 159 -0.50 -16.35 18.01
N LEU A 160 -0.09 -16.02 16.77
CA LEU A 160 -0.90 -16.24 15.57
C LEU A 160 -1.17 -17.73 15.34
N ALA A 161 -0.16 -18.59 15.48
CA ALA A 161 -0.31 -20.03 15.29
C ALA A 161 -1.28 -20.66 16.32
N GLN A 162 -1.16 -20.28 17.59
CA GLN A 162 -1.98 -20.82 18.68
C GLN A 162 -3.43 -20.34 18.65
N ASN A 163 -3.69 -19.15 18.07
CA ASN A 163 -5.00 -18.51 18.06
C ASN A 163 -5.61 -18.42 16.64
N ALA A 164 -5.15 -19.26 15.71
CA ALA A 164 -5.57 -19.23 14.31
C ALA A 164 -7.09 -19.40 14.09
N ASN A 165 -7.82 -19.97 15.06
CA ASN A 165 -9.28 -20.11 15.00
C ASN A 165 -10.06 -18.89 15.53
N LYS A 166 -9.39 -17.86 16.04
CA LYS A 166 -10.02 -16.65 16.60
C LYS A 166 -9.84 -15.46 15.65
N ALA A 167 -10.93 -15.03 15.02
CA ALA A 167 -10.89 -13.99 13.98
C ALA A 167 -10.28 -12.66 14.48
N ASP A 168 -10.69 -12.16 15.65
CA ASP A 168 -10.21 -10.88 16.16
C ASP A 168 -8.73 -10.89 16.54
N LEU A 169 -8.27 -11.98 17.18
CA LEU A 169 -6.84 -12.17 17.51
C LEU A 169 -6.00 -12.35 16.25
N THR A 170 -6.49 -13.13 15.29
CA THR A 170 -5.82 -13.32 13.99
C THR A 170 -5.69 -11.98 13.26
N CYS A 171 -6.78 -11.20 13.19
CA CYS A 171 -6.78 -9.88 12.58
C CYS A 171 -5.79 -8.92 13.25
N SER A 172 -5.83 -8.82 14.59
CA SER A 172 -4.93 -7.93 15.34
C SER A 172 -3.47 -8.35 15.23
N GLY A 173 -3.16 -9.65 15.32
CA GLY A 173 -1.81 -10.16 15.14
C GLY A 173 -1.26 -9.93 13.72
N ILE A 174 -2.08 -10.11 12.69
CA ILE A 174 -1.69 -9.81 11.29
C ILE A 174 -1.44 -8.30 11.12
N ARG A 175 -2.20 -7.45 11.80
CA ARG A 175 -1.95 -6.00 11.81
C ARG A 175 -0.59 -5.65 12.42
N CYS A 176 -0.19 -6.30 13.52
CA CYS A 176 1.16 -6.17 14.08
C CYS A 176 2.24 -6.60 13.07
N VAL A 177 2.04 -7.75 12.39
CA VAL A 177 2.95 -8.22 11.32
C VAL A 177 3.11 -7.15 10.24
N ARG A 178 2.00 -6.56 9.79
CA ARG A 178 2.02 -5.51 8.78
C ARG A 178 2.81 -4.29 9.24
N HIS A 179 2.53 -3.78 10.43
CA HIS A 179 3.20 -2.58 10.97
C HIS A 179 4.70 -2.82 11.18
N ALA A 180 5.08 -3.99 11.71
CA ALA A 180 6.48 -4.36 11.89
C ALA A 180 7.25 -4.52 10.57
N CYS A 181 6.57 -4.78 9.46
CA CYS A 181 7.21 -5.01 8.16
C CYS A 181 7.23 -3.79 7.23
N LEU A 182 6.40 -2.77 7.43
CA LEU A 182 6.39 -1.60 6.55
C LEU A 182 7.71 -0.84 6.65
N LYS A 183 8.37 -0.57 5.51
CA LYS A 183 9.69 0.08 5.42
C LYS A 183 10.78 -0.59 6.27
N HIS A 184 10.65 -1.90 6.54
CA HIS A 184 11.59 -2.63 7.38
C HIS A 184 11.89 -4.04 6.82
N GLU A 185 12.95 -4.15 6.04
CA GLU A 185 13.30 -5.38 5.31
C GLU A 185 13.75 -6.52 6.23
N GLN A 186 14.50 -6.23 7.29
CA GLN A 186 15.00 -7.27 8.20
C GLN A 186 13.84 -7.98 8.93
N ASN A 187 12.89 -7.23 9.50
CA ASN A 187 11.66 -7.79 10.08
C ASN A 187 10.87 -8.66 9.11
N ARG A 188 10.75 -8.28 7.82
CA ARG A 188 10.12 -9.16 6.81
C ARG A 188 10.85 -10.48 6.71
N GLN A 189 12.17 -10.47 6.56
CA GLN A 189 12.95 -11.69 6.45
C GLN A 189 12.83 -12.56 7.71
N ASP A 190 12.89 -11.97 8.90
CA ASP A 190 12.87 -12.71 10.14
C ASP A 190 11.48 -13.28 10.45
N LEU A 191 10.40 -12.57 10.13
CA LEU A 191 9.04 -13.09 10.19
C LEU A 191 8.80 -14.21 9.17
N VAL A 192 9.35 -14.09 7.96
CA VAL A 192 9.30 -15.16 6.96
C VAL A 192 10.03 -16.41 7.45
N LYS A 193 11.26 -16.26 7.99
CA LYS A 193 12.02 -17.37 8.60
C LYS A 193 11.30 -18.00 9.79
N ALA A 194 10.57 -17.20 10.57
CA ALA A 194 9.77 -17.68 11.68
C ALA A 194 8.49 -18.42 11.25
N GLY A 195 8.07 -18.34 9.98
CA GLY A 195 6.92 -19.06 9.45
C GLY A 195 5.64 -18.23 9.36
N VAL A 196 5.72 -16.91 9.17
CA VAL A 196 4.53 -16.05 9.07
C VAL A 196 3.68 -16.31 7.82
N LEU A 197 4.29 -16.66 6.68
CA LEU A 197 3.59 -16.82 5.39
C LEU A 197 2.45 -17.87 5.39
N PRO A 198 2.64 -19.09 5.93
CA PRO A 198 1.54 -20.05 6.04
C PRO A 198 0.44 -19.57 6.99
N LEU A 199 0.76 -18.74 8.00
CA LEU A 199 -0.25 -18.15 8.88
C LEU A 199 -1.09 -17.09 8.16
N LEU A 200 -0.47 -16.25 7.31
CA LEU A 200 -1.18 -15.24 6.53
C LEU A 200 -2.13 -15.86 5.50
N THR A 201 -1.65 -16.85 4.74
CA THR A 201 -2.48 -17.57 3.76
C THR A 201 -3.52 -18.46 4.45
N GLY A 202 -3.14 -19.13 5.54
CA GLY A 202 -4.04 -19.90 6.39
C GLY A 202 -5.16 -19.04 6.97
N ALA A 203 -4.90 -17.80 7.38
CA ALA A 203 -5.93 -16.90 7.88
C ALA A 203 -7.02 -16.61 6.83
N ILE A 204 -6.67 -16.45 5.56
CA ILE A 204 -7.64 -16.27 4.46
C ILE A 204 -8.49 -17.54 4.28
N VAL A 205 -7.87 -18.72 4.39
CA VAL A 205 -8.59 -20.01 4.26
C VAL A 205 -9.53 -20.24 5.46
N HIS A 206 -9.03 -20.08 6.68
CA HIS A 206 -9.79 -20.36 7.91
C HIS A 206 -10.90 -19.33 8.16
N HIS A 207 -10.65 -18.06 7.81
CA HIS A 207 -11.59 -16.95 8.03
C HIS A 207 -12.13 -16.40 6.71
N GLY A 208 -12.33 -17.27 5.72
CA GLY A 208 -12.74 -16.91 4.36
C GLY A 208 -14.12 -16.22 4.23
N HIS A 209 -14.86 -16.06 5.33
CA HIS A 209 -16.10 -15.27 5.40
C HIS A 209 -15.99 -14.03 6.29
N HIS A 210 -14.84 -13.78 6.92
CA HIS A 210 -14.59 -12.61 7.75
C HIS A 210 -13.82 -11.54 6.98
N ALA A 211 -14.56 -10.55 6.46
CA ALA A 211 -14.02 -9.47 5.64
C ALA A 211 -12.76 -8.81 6.24
N ASN A 212 -12.78 -8.49 7.54
CA ASN A 212 -11.65 -7.81 8.20
C ASN A 212 -10.37 -8.66 8.19
N VAL A 213 -10.47 -9.96 8.46
CA VAL A 213 -9.31 -10.87 8.47
C VAL A 213 -8.74 -11.00 7.07
N VAL A 214 -9.59 -11.21 6.06
CA VAL A 214 -9.16 -11.37 4.67
C VAL A 214 -8.49 -10.10 4.15
N ARG A 215 -9.04 -8.91 4.45
CA ARG A 215 -8.44 -7.62 4.08
C ARG A 215 -7.07 -7.44 4.73
N GLU A 216 -6.95 -7.69 6.02
CA GLU A 216 -5.69 -7.49 6.74
C GLU A 216 -4.62 -8.49 6.28
N ALA A 217 -5.00 -9.76 6.05
CA ALA A 217 -4.12 -10.79 5.51
C ALA A 217 -3.63 -10.45 4.10
N CYS A 218 -4.51 -9.97 3.23
CA CYS A 218 -4.15 -9.48 1.89
C CYS A 218 -3.10 -8.36 1.97
N TRP A 219 -3.32 -7.39 2.85
CA TRP A 219 -2.38 -6.28 3.00
C TRP A 219 -1.02 -6.75 3.56
N ALA A 220 -1.03 -7.61 4.58
CA ALA A 220 0.20 -8.19 5.12
C ALA A 220 0.98 -8.98 4.05
N LEU A 221 0.31 -9.80 3.24
CA LEU A 221 0.93 -10.52 2.12
C LEU A 221 1.59 -9.56 1.12
N ARG A 222 0.94 -8.45 0.78
CA ARG A 222 1.55 -7.43 -0.11
C ARG A 222 2.77 -6.79 0.51
N VAL A 223 2.72 -6.43 1.80
CA VAL A 223 3.86 -5.81 2.50
C VAL A 223 5.09 -6.74 2.51
N MET A 224 4.90 -8.07 2.58
CA MET A 224 6.02 -9.02 2.46
C MET A 224 6.76 -8.93 1.11
N THR A 225 6.13 -8.34 0.09
CA THR A 225 6.68 -8.18 -1.26
C THR A 225 7.14 -6.76 -1.58
N PHE A 226 7.23 -5.86 -0.59
CA PHE A 226 7.64 -4.48 -0.82
C PHE A 226 9.16 -4.32 -0.88
N ASP A 227 9.59 -3.35 -1.68
CA ASP A 227 10.96 -2.86 -1.79
C ASP A 227 10.94 -1.38 -1.38
N ASP A 228 10.73 -1.14 -0.08
CA ASP A 228 10.41 0.16 0.51
C ASP A 228 11.33 0.57 1.67
N ASP A 229 12.34 -0.24 2.00
CA ASP A 229 13.32 0.06 3.04
C ASP A 229 14.59 0.65 2.41
N MET A 230 14.68 1.98 2.42
CA MET A 230 15.81 2.71 1.83
C MET A 230 17.15 2.47 2.54
N ARG A 231 17.15 1.85 3.74
CA ARG A 231 18.38 1.53 4.49
C ARG A 231 19.10 0.32 3.92
N MET A 232 18.39 -0.52 3.17
CA MET A 232 18.90 -1.77 2.62
C MET A 232 19.11 -1.65 1.12
N SER A 233 20.21 -2.22 0.63
CA SER A 233 20.55 -2.20 -0.80
C SER A 233 19.90 -3.35 -1.60
N ILE A 234 19.43 -4.39 -0.91
CA ILE A 234 18.87 -5.60 -1.51
C ILE A 234 17.56 -5.95 -0.81
N SER A 235 16.48 -6.08 -1.58
CA SER A 235 15.17 -6.55 -1.12
C SER A 235 14.94 -8.02 -1.51
N HIS A 236 14.33 -8.79 -0.61
CA HIS A 236 13.85 -10.14 -0.87
C HIS A 236 12.40 -10.20 -1.40
N ALA A 237 11.83 -9.07 -1.83
CA ALA A 237 10.46 -8.98 -2.34
C ALA A 237 10.09 -10.06 -3.37
N HIS A 238 10.95 -10.31 -4.36
CA HIS A 238 10.73 -11.33 -5.39
C HIS A 238 10.77 -12.76 -4.82
N ASN A 239 11.66 -13.02 -3.86
CA ASN A 239 11.74 -14.33 -3.20
C ASN A 239 10.50 -14.56 -2.34
N HIS A 240 10.06 -13.57 -1.56
CA HIS A 240 8.85 -13.69 -0.76
C HIS A 240 7.61 -13.89 -1.63
N ALA A 241 7.48 -13.18 -2.76
CA ALA A 241 6.39 -13.42 -3.71
C ALA A 241 6.40 -14.88 -4.23
N LYS A 242 7.59 -15.42 -4.55
CA LYS A 242 7.75 -16.82 -4.95
C LYS A 242 7.32 -17.79 -3.84
N MET A 243 7.75 -17.58 -2.60
CA MET A 243 7.37 -18.42 -1.45
C MET A 243 5.86 -18.36 -1.18
N ILE A 244 5.25 -17.18 -1.26
CA ILE A 244 3.79 -17.03 -1.09
C ILE A 244 3.04 -17.84 -2.15
N VAL A 245 3.45 -17.77 -3.42
CA VAL A 245 2.77 -18.49 -4.51
C VAL A 245 3.04 -19.99 -4.44
N GLN A 246 4.31 -20.41 -4.45
CA GLN A 246 4.70 -21.80 -4.66
C GLN A 246 4.58 -22.66 -3.41
N GLU A 247 4.97 -22.13 -2.24
CA GLU A 247 5.00 -22.91 -0.99
C GLU A 247 3.69 -22.77 -0.22
N ASN A 248 3.03 -21.61 -0.33
CA ASN A 248 1.81 -21.29 0.43
C ASN A 248 0.55 -21.20 -0.44
N ARG A 249 0.65 -21.59 -1.72
CA ARG A 249 -0.47 -21.65 -2.68
C ARG A 249 -1.26 -20.34 -2.77
N GLY A 250 -0.58 -19.20 -2.64
CA GLY A 250 -1.19 -17.90 -2.45
C GLY A 250 -2.20 -17.53 -3.53
N LEU A 251 -1.91 -17.82 -4.81
CA LEU A 251 -2.84 -17.54 -5.92
C LEU A 251 -4.14 -18.33 -5.78
N LYS A 252 -4.06 -19.64 -5.48
CA LYS A 252 -5.24 -20.47 -5.24
C LYS A 252 -6.05 -19.98 -4.06
N VAL A 253 -5.40 -19.64 -2.95
CA VAL A 253 -6.08 -19.13 -1.76
C VAL A 253 -6.86 -17.84 -2.07
N LEU A 254 -6.25 -16.91 -2.81
CA LEU A 254 -6.90 -15.66 -3.19
C LEU A 254 -8.08 -15.87 -4.16
N ILE A 255 -7.91 -16.74 -5.16
CA ILE A 255 -8.95 -17.04 -6.16
C ILE A 255 -10.13 -17.80 -5.55
N GLU A 256 -9.90 -18.68 -4.58
CA GLU A 256 -11.01 -19.33 -3.86
C GLU A 256 -11.73 -18.33 -2.95
N ALA A 257 -11.00 -17.43 -2.29
CA ALA A 257 -11.59 -16.42 -1.42
C ALA A 257 -12.49 -15.42 -2.16
N THR A 258 -12.21 -15.09 -3.43
CA THR A 258 -13.08 -14.16 -4.19
C THR A 258 -14.51 -14.70 -4.32
N LYS A 259 -14.68 -16.02 -4.44
CA LYS A 259 -15.99 -16.68 -4.54
C LYS A 259 -16.88 -16.46 -3.32
N ALA A 260 -16.28 -16.22 -2.15
CA ALA A 260 -17.01 -15.98 -0.89
C ALA A 260 -17.41 -14.51 -0.68
N PHE A 261 -16.93 -13.59 -1.51
CA PHE A 261 -17.12 -12.13 -1.34
C PHE A 261 -17.65 -11.44 -2.60
N LEU A 262 -18.41 -12.13 -3.45
CA LEU A 262 -18.96 -11.55 -4.68
C LEU A 262 -19.77 -10.27 -4.44
N ASP A 263 -20.43 -10.15 -3.29
CA ASP A 263 -21.21 -8.96 -2.90
C ASP A 263 -20.42 -7.93 -2.07
N ASN A 264 -19.09 -8.09 -1.91
CA ASN A 264 -18.26 -7.18 -1.13
C ASN A 264 -17.11 -6.59 -1.97
N PRO A 265 -17.35 -5.45 -2.66
CA PRO A 265 -16.36 -4.81 -3.52
C PRO A 265 -15.07 -4.42 -2.79
N GLY A 266 -15.16 -4.08 -1.50
CA GLY A 266 -14.01 -3.73 -0.69
C GLY A 266 -13.05 -4.90 -0.49
N VAL A 267 -13.57 -6.11 -0.19
CA VAL A 267 -12.75 -7.31 -0.02
C VAL A 267 -12.24 -7.82 -1.37
N LEU A 268 -13.09 -7.81 -2.41
CA LEU A 268 -12.68 -8.17 -3.78
C LEU A 268 -11.53 -7.29 -4.28
N GLY A 269 -11.57 -5.98 -3.98
CA GLY A 269 -10.49 -5.06 -4.32
C GLY A 269 -9.17 -5.44 -3.67
N GLU A 270 -9.19 -5.83 -2.38
CA GLU A 270 -7.97 -6.29 -1.68
C GLU A 270 -7.44 -7.60 -2.25
N LEU A 271 -8.32 -8.55 -2.55
CA LEU A 271 -7.96 -9.85 -3.15
C LEU A 271 -7.32 -9.66 -4.52
N CYS A 272 -7.94 -8.86 -5.39
CA CYS A 272 -7.43 -8.56 -6.73
C CYS A 272 -6.12 -7.76 -6.68
N GLY A 273 -6.01 -6.79 -5.76
CA GLY A 273 -4.80 -6.03 -5.52
C GLY A 273 -3.64 -6.91 -5.05
N THR A 274 -3.90 -7.92 -4.21
CA THR A 274 -2.88 -8.89 -3.78
C THR A 274 -2.51 -9.85 -4.90
N LEU A 275 -3.50 -10.35 -5.66
CA LEU A 275 -3.27 -11.21 -6.81
C LEU A 275 -2.38 -10.54 -7.86
N SER A 276 -2.64 -9.26 -8.19
CA SER A 276 -1.81 -8.50 -9.13
C SER A 276 -0.36 -8.36 -8.65
N ARG A 277 -0.14 -8.21 -7.34
CA ARG A 277 1.20 -8.09 -6.75
C ARG A 277 1.99 -9.41 -6.78
N LEU A 278 1.30 -10.54 -6.77
CA LEU A 278 1.91 -11.87 -6.83
C LEU A 278 2.09 -12.39 -8.26
N ALA A 279 1.29 -11.92 -9.23
CA ALA A 279 1.37 -12.29 -10.65
C ALA A 279 2.55 -11.58 -11.37
N VAL A 280 3.77 -11.80 -10.89
CA VAL A 280 5.00 -11.11 -11.37
C VAL A 280 5.90 -12.00 -12.25
N ARG A 281 5.50 -13.26 -12.49
CA ARG A 281 6.24 -14.23 -13.31
C ARG A 281 5.30 -14.88 -14.31
N ASN A 282 5.82 -15.24 -15.50
CA ASN A 282 5.03 -15.88 -16.55
C ASN A 282 4.29 -17.13 -16.08
N GLU A 283 4.94 -17.97 -15.26
CA GLU A 283 4.34 -19.18 -14.68
C GLU A 283 3.21 -18.86 -13.70
N PHE A 284 3.32 -17.78 -12.92
CA PHE A 284 2.29 -17.34 -11.98
C PHE A 284 1.08 -16.74 -12.71
N CYS A 285 1.32 -15.99 -13.78
CA CYS A 285 0.25 -15.50 -14.64
C CYS A 285 -0.56 -16.65 -15.25
N GLN A 286 0.13 -17.70 -15.72
CA GLN A 286 -0.53 -18.89 -16.25
C GLN A 286 -1.30 -19.64 -15.16
N GLU A 287 -0.72 -19.80 -13.97
CA GLU A 287 -1.38 -20.43 -12.83
C GLU A 287 -2.71 -19.75 -12.47
N VAL A 288 -2.81 -18.42 -12.55
CA VAL A 288 -4.10 -17.71 -12.36
C VAL A 288 -5.17 -18.18 -13.35
N VAL A 289 -4.80 -18.40 -14.61
CA VAL A 289 -5.72 -18.93 -15.63
C VAL A 289 -6.09 -20.38 -15.34
N ASP A 290 -5.11 -21.22 -15.01
CA ASP A 290 -5.30 -22.64 -14.73
C ASP A 290 -6.20 -22.87 -13.49
N LEU A 291 -6.17 -21.95 -12.53
CA LEU A 291 -7.04 -21.91 -11.35
C LEU A 291 -8.44 -21.33 -11.63
N GLY A 292 -8.73 -20.94 -12.87
CA GLY A 292 -10.00 -20.32 -13.28
C GLY A 292 -10.14 -18.85 -12.93
N GLY A 293 -9.10 -18.20 -12.41
CA GLY A 293 -9.13 -16.82 -11.95
C GLY A 293 -9.43 -15.81 -13.06
N LEU A 294 -9.01 -16.06 -14.29
CA LEU A 294 -9.31 -15.17 -15.43
C LEU A 294 -10.82 -15.01 -15.64
N SER A 295 -11.58 -16.11 -15.61
CA SER A 295 -13.03 -16.07 -15.79
C SER A 295 -13.70 -15.19 -14.73
N ILE A 296 -13.28 -15.33 -13.47
CA ILE A 296 -13.77 -14.53 -12.34
C ILE A 296 -13.44 -13.05 -12.55
N LEU A 297 -12.19 -12.71 -12.92
CA LEU A 297 -11.77 -11.33 -13.11
C LEU A 297 -12.55 -10.63 -14.23
N VAL A 298 -12.78 -11.31 -15.36
CA VAL A 298 -13.54 -10.76 -16.49
C VAL A 298 -15.03 -10.61 -16.13
N SER A 299 -15.63 -11.63 -15.51
CA SER A 299 -17.03 -11.55 -15.05
C SER A 299 -17.23 -10.42 -14.03
N LEU A 300 -16.35 -10.30 -13.02
CA LEU A 300 -16.44 -9.20 -12.04
C LEU A 300 -16.27 -7.83 -12.70
N LEU A 301 -15.42 -7.70 -13.73
CA LEU A 301 -15.26 -6.43 -14.44
C LEU A 301 -16.51 -6.07 -15.24
N ALA A 302 -17.19 -7.07 -15.82
CA ALA A 302 -18.44 -6.87 -16.54
C ALA A 302 -19.61 -6.54 -15.58
N ASP A 303 -19.75 -7.29 -14.49
CA ASP A 303 -20.90 -7.25 -13.58
C ASP A 303 -20.80 -6.14 -12.52
N CYS A 304 -19.60 -5.86 -12.01
CA CYS A 304 -19.36 -4.89 -10.95
C CYS A 304 -18.76 -3.58 -11.48
N ASN A 305 -19.11 -3.21 -12.72
CA ASN A 305 -18.57 -2.01 -13.36
C ASN A 305 -19.01 -0.69 -12.71
N ASP A 306 -19.82 -0.70 -11.65
CA ASP A 306 -20.27 0.50 -10.94
C ASP A 306 -19.29 0.94 -9.83
N HIS A 307 -18.45 0.02 -9.35
CA HIS A 307 -17.55 0.28 -8.22
C HIS A 307 -16.14 0.68 -8.69
N GLN A 308 -15.91 1.99 -8.82
CA GLN A 308 -14.66 2.57 -9.35
C GLN A 308 -13.38 1.96 -8.75
N GLU A 309 -13.32 1.81 -7.41
CA GLU A 309 -12.14 1.27 -6.73
C GLU A 309 -11.89 -0.21 -7.02
N LEU A 310 -12.95 -1.01 -7.11
CA LEU A 310 -12.84 -2.43 -7.50
C LEU A 310 -12.42 -2.54 -8.97
N VAL A 311 -13.05 -1.77 -9.87
CA VAL A 311 -12.71 -1.72 -11.30
C VAL A 311 -11.23 -1.43 -11.49
N LYS A 312 -10.68 -0.44 -10.77
CA LYS A 312 -9.24 -0.14 -10.80
C LYS A 312 -8.38 -1.35 -10.44
N GLN A 313 -8.74 -2.09 -9.39
CA GLN A 313 -7.98 -3.28 -8.96
C GLN A 313 -8.12 -4.45 -9.94
N LEU A 314 -9.30 -4.64 -10.54
CA LEU A 314 -9.53 -5.66 -11.58
C LEU A 314 -8.70 -5.38 -12.84
N LEU A 315 -8.68 -4.13 -13.30
CA LEU A 315 -7.85 -3.70 -14.43
C LEU A 315 -6.36 -3.91 -14.16
N SER A 316 -5.91 -3.59 -12.93
CA SER A 316 -4.53 -3.86 -12.50
C SER A 316 -4.22 -5.36 -12.49
N ALA A 317 -5.14 -6.20 -12.01
CA ALA A 317 -5.00 -7.66 -12.02
C ALA A 317 -4.93 -8.23 -13.43
N LEU A 318 -5.83 -7.83 -14.33
CA LEU A 318 -5.82 -8.23 -15.76
C LEU A 318 -4.51 -7.81 -16.44
N ARG A 319 -4.04 -6.58 -16.19
CA ARG A 319 -2.75 -6.09 -16.68
C ARG A 319 -1.58 -6.94 -16.15
N ALA A 320 -1.59 -7.32 -14.87
CA ALA A 320 -0.52 -8.11 -14.27
C ALA A 320 -0.44 -9.51 -14.88
N ILE A 321 -1.56 -10.22 -14.98
CA ILE A 321 -1.58 -11.57 -15.57
C ILE A 321 -1.28 -11.55 -17.09
N ALA A 322 -1.56 -10.44 -17.77
CA ALA A 322 -1.14 -10.20 -19.15
C ALA A 322 0.39 -10.08 -19.33
N GLY A 323 1.19 -10.22 -18.27
CA GLY A 323 2.64 -10.44 -18.36
C GLY A 323 3.03 -11.71 -19.12
N ASN A 324 2.13 -12.70 -19.21
CA ASN A 324 2.29 -13.91 -20.02
C ASN A 324 1.59 -13.75 -21.38
N ASP A 325 2.29 -14.09 -22.48
CA ASP A 325 1.79 -13.92 -23.83
C ASP A 325 0.59 -14.82 -24.19
N ASP A 326 0.49 -16.03 -23.64
CA ASP A 326 -0.67 -16.91 -23.82
C ASP A 326 -1.88 -16.37 -23.05
N VAL A 327 -1.63 -15.83 -21.86
CA VAL A 327 -2.67 -15.20 -21.03
C VAL A 327 -3.23 -13.93 -21.68
N LYS A 328 -2.42 -13.15 -22.41
CA LYS A 328 -2.93 -12.01 -23.21
C LYS A 328 -4.01 -12.46 -24.17
N ASP A 329 -3.74 -13.54 -24.90
CA ASP A 329 -4.69 -14.09 -25.86
C ASP A 329 -5.91 -14.62 -25.13
N ALA A 330 -5.74 -15.34 -24.02
CA ALA A 330 -6.84 -15.82 -23.19
C ALA A 330 -7.76 -14.69 -22.70
N ILE A 331 -7.20 -13.55 -22.25
CA ILE A 331 -7.98 -12.37 -21.84
C ILE A 331 -8.85 -11.86 -22.98
N VAL A 332 -8.30 -11.76 -24.18
CA VAL A 332 -9.04 -11.29 -25.36
C VAL A 332 -10.14 -12.27 -25.74
N HIS A 333 -9.85 -13.58 -25.78
CA HIS A 333 -10.86 -14.61 -26.09
C HIS A 333 -11.98 -14.69 -25.04
N ALA A 334 -11.69 -14.32 -23.79
CA ALA A 334 -12.68 -14.28 -22.72
C ALA A 334 -13.60 -13.04 -22.73
N GLY A 335 -13.45 -12.13 -23.70
CA GLY A 335 -14.22 -10.87 -23.75
C GLY A 335 -13.68 -9.79 -22.81
N GLY A 336 -12.43 -9.92 -22.37
CA GLY A 336 -11.80 -8.96 -21.47
C GLY A 336 -11.57 -7.60 -22.12
N MET A 337 -11.36 -7.55 -23.45
CA MET A 337 -11.15 -6.28 -24.17
C MET A 337 -12.39 -5.40 -24.10
N GLU A 338 -13.56 -5.95 -24.41
CA GLU A 338 -14.85 -5.28 -24.38
C GLU A 338 -15.16 -4.77 -22.97
N SER A 339 -14.88 -5.60 -21.96
CA SER A 339 -15.07 -5.25 -20.55
C SER A 339 -14.16 -4.10 -20.11
N ILE A 340 -12.89 -4.08 -20.55
CA ILE A 340 -11.94 -2.99 -20.25
C ILE A 340 -12.39 -1.68 -20.92
N VAL A 341 -12.80 -1.73 -22.19
CA VAL A 341 -13.28 -0.53 -22.91
C VAL A 341 -14.56 0.00 -22.26
N ALA A 342 -15.51 -0.86 -21.93
CA ALA A 342 -16.75 -0.48 -21.25
C ALA A 342 -16.47 0.18 -19.89
N ALA A 343 -15.57 -0.41 -19.09
CA ALA A 343 -15.16 0.17 -17.81
C ALA A 343 -14.53 1.56 -17.97
N MET A 344 -13.65 1.74 -18.96
CA MET A 344 -13.02 3.03 -19.25
C MET A 344 -14.04 4.08 -19.70
N THR A 345 -14.98 3.72 -20.56
CA THR A 345 -16.03 4.64 -21.04
C THR A 345 -16.97 5.03 -19.90
N ARG A 346 -17.39 4.07 -19.07
CA ARG A 346 -18.26 4.33 -17.92
C ARG A 346 -17.61 5.25 -16.89
N HIS A 347 -16.34 5.00 -16.57
CA HIS A 347 -15.57 5.77 -15.59
C HIS A 347 -14.64 6.79 -16.26
N LEU A 348 -15.07 7.39 -17.37
CA LEU A 348 -14.25 8.35 -18.09
C LEU A 348 -13.85 9.56 -17.22
N ALA A 349 -14.65 9.90 -16.20
CA ALA A 349 -14.33 10.96 -15.24
C ALA A 349 -13.22 10.57 -14.24
N SER A 350 -12.88 9.28 -14.10
CA SER A 350 -11.83 8.80 -13.21
C SER A 350 -10.50 8.65 -13.95
N PRO A 351 -9.49 9.49 -13.67
CA PRO A 351 -8.20 9.38 -14.31
C PRO A 351 -7.49 8.06 -13.96
N GLN A 352 -7.68 7.54 -12.74
CA GLN A 352 -7.06 6.29 -12.32
C GLN A 352 -7.63 5.09 -13.11
N VAL A 353 -8.94 5.04 -13.37
CA VAL A 353 -9.54 3.97 -14.19
C VAL A 353 -9.09 4.09 -15.65
N CYS A 354 -9.06 5.32 -16.19
CA CYS A 354 -8.56 5.58 -17.54
C CYS A 354 -7.10 5.14 -17.71
N GLU A 355 -6.23 5.47 -16.75
CA GLU A 355 -4.83 5.06 -16.76
C GLU A 355 -4.70 3.54 -16.75
N GLN A 356 -5.38 2.84 -15.82
CA GLN A 356 -5.27 1.39 -15.73
C GLN A 356 -5.87 0.67 -16.94
N SER A 357 -6.95 1.20 -17.53
CA SER A 357 -7.56 0.66 -18.74
C SER A 357 -6.62 0.77 -19.93
N CYS A 358 -6.05 1.96 -20.18
CA CYS A 358 -5.04 2.17 -21.21
C CYS A 358 -3.82 1.27 -20.98
N ALA A 359 -3.37 1.13 -19.73
CA ALA A 359 -2.24 0.28 -19.40
C ALA A 359 -2.52 -1.21 -19.66
N ALA A 360 -3.71 -1.70 -19.31
CA ALA A 360 -4.13 -3.08 -19.57
C ALA A 360 -4.19 -3.35 -21.09
N LEU A 361 -4.91 -2.52 -21.85
CA LEU A 361 -5.00 -2.64 -23.31
C LEU A 361 -3.62 -2.55 -23.97
N SER A 362 -2.74 -1.69 -23.47
CA SER A 362 -1.38 -1.53 -23.98
C SER A 362 -0.56 -2.81 -23.86
N VAL A 363 -0.66 -3.51 -22.72
CA VAL A 363 0.02 -4.80 -22.50
C VAL A 363 -0.58 -5.89 -23.40
N LEU A 364 -1.91 -5.91 -23.56
CA LEU A 364 -2.59 -6.88 -24.45
C LEU A 364 -2.19 -6.70 -25.92
N ALA A 365 -1.97 -5.47 -26.38
CA ALA A 365 -1.50 -5.15 -27.73
C ALA A 365 0.00 -5.46 -27.93
N LEU A 366 0.80 -5.45 -26.86
CA LEU A 366 2.25 -5.52 -26.95
C LEU A 366 2.71 -6.84 -27.58
N ARG A 367 3.31 -6.73 -28.78
CA ARG A 367 3.82 -7.84 -29.61
C ARG A 367 2.74 -8.83 -30.09
N LYS A 368 1.46 -8.44 -30.07
CA LYS A 368 0.31 -9.27 -30.45
C LYS A 368 -0.56 -8.58 -31.52
N PRO A 369 -0.20 -8.67 -32.82
CA PRO A 369 -0.92 -7.95 -33.89
C PRO A 369 -2.41 -8.35 -34.00
N ASN A 370 -2.76 -9.60 -33.71
CA ASN A 370 -4.15 -10.05 -33.66
C ASN A 370 -4.93 -9.35 -32.54
N ASN A 371 -4.36 -9.23 -31.34
CA ASN A 371 -4.98 -8.53 -30.23
C ASN A 371 -5.08 -7.03 -30.54
N SER A 372 -4.05 -6.42 -31.15
CA SER A 372 -4.11 -5.03 -31.61
C SER A 372 -5.28 -4.80 -32.57
N ARG A 373 -5.52 -5.72 -33.52
CA ARG A 373 -6.67 -5.65 -34.42
C ARG A 373 -7.98 -5.65 -33.65
N ILE A 374 -8.16 -6.60 -32.74
CA ILE A 374 -9.38 -6.71 -31.92
C ILE A 374 -9.59 -5.46 -31.07
N ILE A 375 -8.54 -4.92 -30.45
CA ILE A 375 -8.62 -3.70 -29.64
C ILE A 375 -9.03 -2.48 -30.49
N VAL A 376 -8.50 -2.35 -31.71
CA VAL A 376 -8.87 -1.25 -32.62
C VAL A 376 -10.32 -1.39 -33.07
N GLU A 377 -10.72 -2.58 -33.52
CA GLU A 377 -12.09 -2.87 -33.97
C GLU A 377 -13.11 -2.70 -32.84
N GLY A 378 -12.73 -3.02 -31.60
CA GLY A 378 -13.54 -2.82 -30.39
C GLY A 378 -13.55 -1.40 -29.84
N GLY A 379 -12.97 -0.42 -30.55
CA GLY A 379 -13.01 0.99 -30.15
C GLY A 379 -12.01 1.38 -29.06
N GLY A 380 -11.06 0.51 -28.70
CA GLY A 380 -10.06 0.79 -27.66
C GLY A 380 -9.18 2.01 -27.97
N ALA A 381 -8.83 2.24 -29.24
CA ALA A 381 -8.11 3.45 -29.66
C ALA A 381 -8.95 4.72 -29.45
N VAL A 382 -10.24 4.69 -29.83
CA VAL A 382 -11.17 5.81 -29.64
C VAL A 382 -11.29 6.16 -28.17
N ALA A 383 -11.51 5.15 -27.33
CA ALA A 383 -11.71 5.31 -25.90
C ALA A 383 -10.44 5.85 -25.21
N ALA A 384 -9.25 5.42 -25.65
CA ALA A 384 -7.98 5.97 -25.16
C ALA A 384 -7.80 7.46 -25.51
N LEU A 385 -8.13 7.86 -26.74
CA LEU A 385 -8.08 9.28 -27.15
C LEU A 385 -9.13 10.13 -26.40
N GLN A 386 -10.30 9.57 -26.09
CA GLN A 386 -11.29 10.23 -25.23
C GLN A 386 -10.76 10.43 -23.80
N ALA A 387 -10.10 9.42 -23.22
CA ALA A 387 -9.43 9.54 -21.93
C ALA A 387 -8.35 10.64 -21.94
N MET A 388 -7.55 10.73 -23.01
CA MET A 388 -6.58 11.81 -23.17
C MET A 388 -7.24 13.21 -23.21
N LYS A 389 -8.40 13.33 -23.87
CA LYS A 389 -9.18 14.58 -23.92
C LYS A 389 -9.77 14.95 -22.56
N ALA A 390 -10.28 13.97 -21.82
CA ALA A 390 -10.88 14.17 -20.50
C ALA A 390 -9.84 14.56 -19.44
N HIS A 391 -8.62 14.01 -19.53
CA HIS A 391 -7.58 14.15 -18.51
C HIS A 391 -6.25 14.73 -19.05
N PRO A 392 -6.24 15.95 -19.62
CA PRO A 392 -5.05 16.53 -20.25
C PRO A 392 -3.90 16.84 -19.27
N GLN A 393 -4.21 16.96 -17.96
CA GLN A 393 -3.23 17.26 -16.91
C GLN A 393 -2.71 16.01 -16.19
N GLU A 394 -3.29 14.83 -16.47
CA GLU A 394 -2.93 13.60 -15.78
C GLU A 394 -1.87 12.84 -16.57
N ALA A 395 -0.61 13.03 -16.19
CA ALA A 395 0.54 12.44 -16.87
C ALA A 395 0.45 10.91 -17.02
N GLY A 396 -0.13 10.22 -16.02
CA GLY A 396 -0.35 8.77 -16.05
C GLY A 396 -1.24 8.34 -17.21
N VAL A 397 -2.41 8.97 -17.37
CA VAL A 397 -3.35 8.70 -18.47
C VAL A 397 -2.69 8.95 -19.82
N GLN A 398 -2.05 10.11 -19.97
CA GLN A 398 -1.39 10.49 -21.23
C GLN A 398 -0.30 9.48 -21.61
N LYS A 399 0.56 9.11 -20.67
CA LYS A 399 1.64 8.14 -20.89
C LYS A 399 1.11 6.78 -21.33
N GLN A 400 0.10 6.24 -20.63
CA GLN A 400 -0.44 4.92 -20.95
C GLN A 400 -1.22 4.91 -22.27
N ALA A 401 -1.94 5.99 -22.59
CA ALA A 401 -2.62 6.14 -23.86
C ALA A 401 -1.62 6.21 -25.03
N CYS A 402 -0.55 7.02 -24.93
CA CYS A 402 0.53 7.04 -25.92
C CYS A 402 1.17 5.66 -26.10
N LEU A 403 1.40 4.92 -25.01
CA LEU A 403 1.97 3.57 -25.04
C LEU A 403 1.05 2.59 -25.77
N LEU A 404 -0.26 2.66 -25.49
CA LEU A 404 -1.27 1.86 -26.18
C LEU A 404 -1.25 2.16 -27.68
N ILE A 405 -1.38 3.44 -28.08
CA ILE A 405 -1.40 3.82 -29.49
C ILE A 405 -0.14 3.35 -30.21
N ARG A 406 1.04 3.56 -29.63
CA ARG A 406 2.32 3.04 -30.15
C ARG A 406 2.24 1.52 -30.37
N ASN A 407 1.79 0.76 -29.37
CA ASN A 407 1.74 -0.69 -29.47
C ASN A 407 0.74 -1.17 -30.54
N LEU A 408 -0.39 -0.49 -30.71
CA LEU A 408 -1.38 -0.81 -31.76
C LEU A 408 -0.80 -0.66 -33.16
N VAL A 409 -0.06 0.41 -33.42
CA VAL A 409 0.41 0.74 -34.80
C VAL A 409 1.81 0.19 -35.13
N SER A 410 2.64 -0.10 -34.12
CA SER A 410 4.05 -0.53 -34.30
C SER A 410 4.26 -1.72 -35.25
N ARG A 411 3.28 -2.63 -35.34
CA ARG A 411 3.32 -3.83 -36.22
C ARG A 411 2.21 -3.85 -37.28
N SER A 412 1.39 -2.80 -37.34
CA SER A 412 0.21 -2.73 -38.20
C SER A 412 -0.06 -1.30 -38.65
N ARG A 413 0.59 -0.88 -39.75
CA ARG A 413 0.40 0.47 -40.34
C ARG A 413 -1.03 0.74 -40.82
N ALA A 414 -1.83 -0.31 -41.04
CA ALA A 414 -3.24 -0.18 -41.42
C ALA A 414 -4.07 0.62 -40.40
N PHE A 415 -3.67 0.63 -39.13
CA PHE A 415 -4.37 1.35 -38.07
C PHE A 415 -3.92 2.81 -37.94
N SER A 416 -2.78 3.19 -38.53
CA SER A 416 -2.23 4.54 -38.39
C SER A 416 -3.18 5.61 -38.91
N LYS A 417 -3.66 5.47 -40.16
CA LYS A 417 -4.59 6.45 -40.75
C LYS A 417 -5.92 6.57 -39.96
N PRO A 418 -6.64 5.48 -39.65
CA PRO A 418 -7.83 5.55 -38.83
C PRO A 418 -7.62 6.24 -37.47
N ILE A 419 -6.50 5.97 -36.80
CA ILE A 419 -6.17 6.58 -35.51
C ILE A 419 -5.82 8.07 -35.66
N LEU A 420 -5.13 8.45 -36.73
CA LEU A 420 -4.84 9.85 -37.05
C LEU A 420 -6.10 10.64 -37.37
N ASP A 421 -7.04 10.05 -38.12
CA ASP A 421 -8.32 10.67 -38.47
C ASP A 421 -9.17 10.97 -37.21
N LEU A 422 -8.92 10.30 -36.08
CA LEU A 422 -9.53 10.59 -34.77
C LEU A 422 -8.88 11.77 -34.01
N GLY A 423 -7.83 12.37 -34.57
CA GLY A 423 -7.07 13.48 -33.98
C GLY A 423 -5.96 13.05 -33.02
N ALA A 424 -5.42 11.83 -33.16
CA ALA A 424 -4.38 11.32 -32.27
C ALA A 424 -3.11 12.18 -32.24
N GLU A 425 -2.66 12.70 -33.39
CA GLU A 425 -1.44 13.50 -33.50
C GLU A 425 -1.47 14.72 -32.58
N ALA A 426 -2.54 15.53 -32.63
CA ALA A 426 -2.68 16.73 -31.81
C ALA A 426 -2.68 16.40 -30.30
N LEU A 427 -3.31 15.29 -29.91
CA LEU A 427 -3.37 14.85 -28.51
C LEU A 427 -2.01 14.36 -28.00
N ILE A 428 -1.30 13.56 -28.80
CA ILE A 428 0.01 13.01 -28.43
C ILE A 428 1.06 14.13 -28.38
N THR A 429 1.03 15.08 -29.32
CA THR A 429 1.90 16.26 -29.29
C THR A 429 1.63 17.13 -28.06
N LYS A 430 0.36 17.31 -27.67
CA LYS A 430 0.00 18.03 -26.43
C LYS A 430 0.45 17.28 -25.17
N ALA A 431 0.34 15.95 -25.16
CA ALA A 431 0.86 15.12 -24.07
C ALA A 431 2.37 15.28 -23.93
N GLN A 432 3.10 15.27 -25.05
CA GLN A 432 4.54 15.50 -25.09
C GLN A 432 4.93 16.88 -24.53
N SER A 433 4.23 17.94 -24.92
CA SER A 433 4.56 19.31 -24.48
C SER A 433 4.25 19.56 -23.02
N ASN A 434 3.17 18.97 -22.50
CA ASN A 434 2.69 19.23 -21.15
C ASN A 434 3.36 18.35 -20.09
N HIS A 435 3.84 17.16 -20.47
CA HIS A 435 4.32 16.15 -19.54
C HIS A 435 5.68 15.59 -19.94
N ARG A 436 6.74 16.02 -19.25
CA ARG A 436 8.11 15.51 -19.47
C ARG A 436 8.21 13.98 -19.41
N SER A 437 7.43 13.34 -18.54
CA SER A 437 7.40 11.88 -18.38
C SER A 437 6.78 11.13 -19.58
N CYS A 438 6.14 11.84 -20.50
CA CYS A 438 5.52 11.30 -21.71
C CYS A 438 6.41 11.46 -22.94
N GLU A 439 7.53 12.21 -22.87
CA GLU A 439 8.27 12.66 -24.05
C GLU A 439 8.68 11.51 -24.97
N ASP A 440 9.41 10.52 -24.45
CA ASP A 440 9.92 9.40 -25.24
C ASP A 440 8.79 8.54 -25.83
N VAL A 441 7.75 8.28 -25.04
CA VAL A 441 6.64 7.42 -25.47
C VAL A 441 5.75 8.14 -26.50
N ALA A 442 5.56 9.44 -26.37
CA ALA A 442 4.82 10.26 -27.31
C ALA A 442 5.57 10.37 -28.65
N LYS A 443 6.88 10.65 -28.62
CA LYS A 443 7.75 10.64 -29.81
C LYS A 443 7.70 9.28 -30.52
N ALA A 444 7.78 8.18 -29.77
CA ALA A 444 7.69 6.84 -30.33
C ALA A 444 6.31 6.56 -30.97
N ALA A 445 5.22 6.98 -30.33
CA ALA A 445 3.87 6.83 -30.86
C ALA A 445 3.68 7.63 -32.16
N LEU A 446 4.09 8.90 -32.18
CA LEU A 446 4.03 9.77 -33.37
C LEU A 446 4.85 9.19 -34.54
N ARG A 447 6.07 8.73 -34.27
CA ARG A 447 6.92 8.06 -35.27
C ARG A 447 6.22 6.84 -35.87
N ASP A 448 5.65 5.97 -35.03
CA ASP A 448 5.01 4.73 -35.50
C ASP A 448 3.67 5.00 -36.20
N LEU A 449 3.02 6.14 -35.92
CA LEU A 449 1.88 6.65 -36.68
C LEU A 449 2.28 7.23 -38.05
N GLY A 450 3.55 7.51 -38.28
CA GLY A 450 4.06 8.15 -39.49
C GLY A 450 4.02 9.69 -39.46
N CYS A 451 3.84 10.29 -38.28
CA CYS A 451 3.96 11.73 -38.07
C CYS A 451 5.44 12.16 -38.05
N HIS A 452 5.67 13.45 -38.29
CA HIS A 452 7.02 14.02 -38.17
C HIS A 452 7.42 14.15 -36.69
N VAL A 453 8.64 13.73 -36.36
CA VAL A 453 9.20 13.81 -35.00
C VAL A 453 10.66 14.20 -35.07
N GLU A 454 11.03 15.23 -34.33
CA GLU A 454 12.43 15.60 -34.14
C GLU A 454 13.06 14.74 -33.04
N PHE A 455 14.06 13.93 -33.42
CA PHE A 455 14.91 13.22 -32.48
C PHE A 455 16.15 14.05 -32.18
N GLN A 456 16.37 14.39 -30.92
CA GLN A 456 17.67 14.89 -30.48
C GLN A 456 18.60 13.69 -30.29
N GLU A 457 19.58 13.54 -31.17
CA GLU A 457 20.62 12.52 -31.07
C GLU A 457 21.59 12.91 -29.95
N LEU A 458 21.35 12.38 -28.74
CA LEU A 458 22.18 12.66 -27.56
C LEU A 458 23.59 12.05 -27.65
N TRP A 459 23.80 11.10 -28.57
CA TRP A 459 25.06 10.38 -28.77
C TRP A 459 25.59 10.63 -30.17
N THR A 460 26.64 11.44 -30.29
CA THR A 460 27.23 11.84 -31.58
C THR A 460 28.33 10.89 -32.07
N GLY A 461 28.60 9.81 -31.33
CA GLY A 461 29.62 8.80 -31.67
C GLY A 461 31.08 9.27 -31.66
N GLN A 462 31.34 10.58 -31.57
CA GLN A 462 32.67 11.15 -31.55
C GLN A 462 33.05 11.54 -30.10
N ARG A 463 33.79 10.65 -29.43
CA ARG A 463 34.45 10.86 -28.12
C ARG A 463 33.58 10.90 -26.86
N GLY A 464 32.52 10.10 -26.76
CA GLY A 464 31.91 9.74 -25.46
C GLY A 464 31.31 10.90 -24.63
N HIS A 465 31.18 12.09 -25.19
CA HIS A 465 30.48 13.21 -24.55
C HIS A 465 29.05 13.28 -25.08
N LEU A 466 28.09 13.41 -24.16
CA LEU A 466 26.69 13.71 -24.49
C LEU A 466 26.63 15.08 -25.17
N ALA A 467 25.70 15.26 -26.12
CA ALA A 467 25.42 16.58 -26.68
C ALA A 467 25.05 17.58 -25.55
N PRO A 468 25.49 18.86 -25.64
CA PRO A 468 25.23 19.87 -24.61
C PRO A 468 23.74 20.14 -24.37
#